data_AF-A0A0B6ZWV9-F1
#
_entry.id   AF-A0A0B6ZWV9-F1
#
_cell.length_a   1.000
_cell.length_b   1.000
_cell.length_c   1.000
_cell.angle_alpha   90.00
_cell.angle_beta   90.00
_cell.angle_gamma   90.00
#
_symmetry.space_group_name_H-M   'P 1'
#
loop_
_entity.id
_entity.type
_entity.pdbx_description
1 polymer ?
#
loop_
_entity_poly.entity_id
_entity_poly.type
_entity_poly.pdbx_seq_one_letter_code
_entity_poly.pdbx_strand_id
1 'polypeptide(L)'
;EMNLVCALAMHQEKLPMRIVNLLQVSRDAFLCPGQVSDAKQTPRWLAPMVLLLDLWEKISVALKRKMQGRIAVGPNRIWKWFDDSSGRWCKYSTHNNTTIDESYSKGESYVRFQAGRRKYSVQFGTMIQLNEETGNRRPVMLAIPTAEDKPPGKKDSKETNETFSEEIKREFSVLTKMDGYLPGLPHDSIEIVISCLSSFLSIPLNPDALHAAMRLVLRLTRQHQYAVKFVEEGGAQRLLTLTLESSFQGFLNL
;
A
#
# COMPACT_ATOMS: atom_id res chain seq x y z
N GLU A 1 -5.06 -1.64 -12.44
CA GLU A 1 -4.09 -1.13 -11.44
C GLU A 1 -3.03 -0.31 -12.14
N MET A 2 -2.40 0.64 -11.46
CA MET A 2 -1.35 1.47 -12.04
C MET A 2 0.00 0.74 -11.97
N ASN A 3 0.81 0.84 -13.03
CA ASN A 3 2.17 0.28 -13.05
C ASN A 3 3.13 1.25 -12.35
N LEU A 4 4.17 0.70 -11.69
CA LEU A 4 5.26 1.48 -11.09
C LEU A 4 5.90 2.47 -12.06
N VAL A 5 6.13 2.06 -13.32
CA VAL A 5 6.72 2.95 -14.34
C VAL A 5 5.86 4.19 -14.58
N CYS A 6 4.54 4.02 -14.61
CA CYS A 6 3.59 5.13 -14.74
C CYS A 6 3.65 6.04 -13.49
N ALA A 7 3.75 5.46 -12.31
CA ALA A 7 3.85 6.20 -11.04
C ALA A 7 5.07 7.13 -11.02
N LEU A 8 6.21 6.61 -11.49
CA LEU A 8 7.48 7.34 -11.58
C LEU A 8 7.39 8.46 -12.61
N ALA A 9 6.85 8.19 -13.80
CA ALA A 9 6.63 9.21 -14.82
C ALA A 9 5.74 10.36 -14.31
N MET A 10 4.65 10.02 -13.59
CA MET A 10 3.80 11.04 -12.95
C MET A 10 4.55 11.88 -11.91
N HIS A 11 5.46 11.25 -11.16
CA HIS A 11 6.26 11.95 -10.15
C HIS A 11 7.27 12.91 -10.78
N GLN A 12 7.96 12.49 -11.85
CA GLN A 12 8.89 13.31 -12.62
C GLN A 12 8.20 14.60 -13.14
N GLU A 13 6.98 14.46 -13.66
CA GLU A 13 6.17 15.59 -14.16
C GLU A 13 5.50 16.42 -13.05
N LYS A 14 5.66 16.04 -11.77
CA LYS A 14 5.00 16.63 -10.60
C LYS A 14 3.46 16.63 -10.74
N LEU A 15 2.91 15.66 -11.46
CA LEU A 15 1.49 15.57 -11.75
C LEU A 15 0.61 15.48 -10.48
N PRO A 16 0.96 14.70 -9.44
CA PRO A 16 0.18 14.65 -8.20
C PRO A 16 -0.02 16.04 -7.58
N MET A 17 1.04 16.87 -7.54
CA MET A 17 0.97 18.22 -6.99
C MET A 17 0.13 19.16 -7.85
N ARG A 18 0.19 19.02 -9.19
CA ARG A 18 -0.68 19.77 -10.10
C ARG A 18 -2.15 19.42 -9.91
N ILE A 19 -2.46 18.13 -9.67
CA ILE A 19 -3.82 17.68 -9.37
C ILE A 19 -4.29 18.28 -8.04
N VAL A 20 -3.46 18.24 -6.99
CA VAL A 20 -3.79 18.87 -5.68
C VAL A 20 -4.07 20.36 -5.85
N ASN A 21 -3.24 21.09 -6.59
CA ASN A 21 -3.45 22.51 -6.87
C ASN A 21 -4.75 22.74 -7.67
N LEU A 22 -5.02 21.92 -8.68
CA LEU A 22 -6.28 22.00 -9.44
C LEU A 22 -7.50 21.79 -8.53
N LEU A 23 -7.45 20.81 -7.63
CA LEU A 23 -8.52 20.58 -6.64
C LEU A 23 -8.70 21.83 -5.76
N GLN A 24 -7.61 22.40 -5.27
CA GLN A 24 -7.63 23.60 -4.43
C GLN A 24 -8.25 24.81 -5.15
N VAL A 25 -7.81 25.12 -6.37
CA VAL A 25 -8.33 26.24 -7.17
C VAL A 25 -9.79 26.01 -7.56
N SER A 26 -10.15 24.76 -7.87
CA SER A 26 -11.53 24.43 -8.21
C SER A 26 -12.48 24.53 -7.03
N ARG A 27 -11.98 24.51 -5.78
CA ARG A 27 -12.79 24.55 -4.56
C ARG A 27 -13.72 25.75 -4.51
N ASP A 28 -13.17 26.95 -4.69
CA ASP A 28 -13.95 28.18 -4.61
C ASP A 28 -14.91 28.30 -5.79
N ALA A 29 -14.47 27.88 -6.99
CA ALA A 29 -15.32 27.84 -8.18
C ALA A 29 -16.54 26.93 -8.01
N PHE A 30 -16.38 25.78 -7.35
CA PHE A 30 -17.49 24.86 -7.06
C PHE A 30 -18.44 25.34 -5.97
N LEU A 31 -17.95 26.12 -5.01
CA LEU A 31 -18.72 26.57 -3.86
C LEU A 31 -19.35 27.95 -4.05
N CYS A 32 -18.98 28.69 -5.11
CA CYS A 32 -19.53 30.01 -5.43
C CYS A 32 -21.05 29.95 -5.68
N PRO A 33 -21.89 30.54 -4.81
CA PRO A 33 -23.33 30.63 -5.02
C PRO A 33 -23.59 31.75 -6.01
N GLY A 34 -23.98 31.43 -7.25
CA GLY A 34 -24.33 32.46 -8.24
C GLY A 34 -24.28 32.07 -9.72
N GLN A 35 -23.67 30.94 -10.08
CA GLN A 35 -23.84 30.39 -11.44
C GLN A 35 -25.16 29.62 -11.54
N VAL A 36 -26.24 30.39 -11.57
CA VAL A 36 -27.56 29.94 -11.97
C VAL A 36 -27.53 29.75 -13.49
N SER A 37 -27.33 28.52 -13.93
CA SER A 37 -27.87 27.86 -15.14
C SER A 37 -26.92 26.73 -15.57
N ASP A 38 -27.42 25.50 -15.65
CA ASP A 38 -26.71 24.25 -16.04
C ASP A 38 -25.56 23.71 -15.15
N ALA A 39 -25.20 24.39 -14.07
CA ALA A 39 -24.13 24.01 -13.12
C ALA A 39 -24.41 22.76 -12.24
N LYS A 40 -25.31 21.85 -12.65
CA LYS A 40 -25.56 20.57 -11.96
C LYS A 40 -24.57 19.45 -12.32
N GLN A 41 -23.63 19.71 -13.23
CA GLN A 41 -22.74 18.67 -13.73
C GLN A 41 -21.38 18.72 -13.05
N THR A 42 -21.10 17.69 -12.26
CA THR A 42 -19.75 17.37 -11.80
C THR A 42 -18.78 17.36 -13.00
N PRO A 43 -17.65 18.08 -12.96
CA PRO A 43 -16.76 18.14 -14.09
C PRO A 43 -16.20 16.77 -14.44
N ARG A 44 -16.19 16.47 -15.74
CA ARG A 44 -15.78 15.17 -16.28
C ARG A 44 -14.34 14.80 -15.93
N TRP A 45 -13.50 15.79 -15.61
CA TRP A 45 -12.12 15.57 -15.19
C TRP A 45 -12.00 15.15 -13.72
N LEU A 46 -12.99 15.42 -12.86
CA LEU A 46 -12.85 15.24 -11.42
C LEU A 46 -12.63 13.77 -11.05
N ALA A 47 -13.53 12.89 -11.48
CA ALA A 47 -13.43 11.45 -11.22
C ALA A 47 -12.09 10.84 -11.68
N PRO A 48 -11.65 11.00 -12.96
CA PRO A 48 -10.40 10.41 -13.41
C PRO A 48 -9.17 11.02 -12.72
N MET A 49 -9.15 12.32 -12.41
CA MET A 49 -8.00 12.95 -11.74
C MET A 49 -7.87 12.50 -10.28
N VAL A 50 -8.98 12.42 -9.54
CA VAL A 50 -8.98 11.93 -8.16
C VAL A 50 -8.63 10.44 -8.12
N LEU A 51 -9.13 9.64 -9.06
CA LEU A 51 -8.78 8.22 -9.16
C LEU A 51 -7.29 8.03 -9.49
N LEU A 52 -6.75 8.86 -10.39
CA LEU A 52 -5.33 8.82 -10.73
C LEU A 52 -4.46 9.15 -9.51
N LEU A 53 -4.88 10.12 -8.69
CA LEU A 53 -4.24 10.46 -7.43
C LEU A 53 -4.32 9.32 -6.40
N ASP A 54 -5.47 8.64 -6.27
CA ASP A 54 -5.64 7.44 -5.43
C ASP A 54 -4.70 6.30 -5.85
N LEU A 55 -4.62 6.02 -7.14
CA LEU A 55 -3.76 4.95 -7.68
C LEU A 55 -2.27 5.25 -7.42
N TRP A 56 -1.88 6.52 -7.51
CA TRP A 56 -0.52 6.96 -7.22
C TRP A 56 -0.16 6.82 -5.75
N GLU A 57 -1.03 7.30 -4.86
CA GLU A 57 -0.83 7.15 -3.41
C GLU A 57 -0.83 5.67 -3.01
N LYS A 58 -1.66 4.82 -3.66
CA LYS A 58 -1.65 3.36 -3.45
C LYS A 58 -0.25 2.77 -3.70
N ILE A 59 0.40 3.14 -4.80
CA ILE A 59 1.74 2.63 -5.13
C ILE A 59 2.77 3.15 -4.13
N SER A 60 2.74 4.44 -3.80
CA SER A 60 3.68 5.02 -2.82
C SER A 60 3.60 4.31 -1.47
N VAL A 61 2.37 4.11 -0.95
CA VAL A 61 2.15 3.39 0.31
C VAL A 61 2.60 1.93 0.22
N ALA A 62 2.35 1.25 -0.90
CA ALA A 62 2.80 -0.13 -1.11
C ALA A 62 4.33 -0.24 -1.09
N LEU A 63 5.02 0.67 -1.78
CA LEU A 63 6.50 0.73 -1.80
C LEU A 63 7.06 1.01 -0.41
N LYS A 64 6.49 2.00 0.31
CA LYS A 64 6.89 2.35 1.67
C LYS A 64 6.74 1.15 2.62
N ARG A 65 5.61 0.43 2.55
CA ARG A 65 5.37 -0.78 3.35
C ARG A 65 6.33 -1.91 2.99
N LYS A 66 6.62 -2.11 1.71
CA LYS A 66 7.61 -3.12 1.26
C LYS A 66 9.00 -2.82 1.83
N MET A 67 9.40 -1.54 1.81
CA MET A 67 10.67 -1.10 2.39
C MET A 67 10.71 -1.32 3.91
N GLN A 68 9.68 -0.84 4.63
CA GLN A 68 9.55 -1.04 6.08
C GLN A 68 9.57 -2.52 6.46
N GLY A 69 8.88 -3.37 5.69
CA GLY A 69 8.87 -4.82 5.89
C GLY A 69 10.26 -5.43 5.74
N ARG A 70 11.02 -5.04 4.71
CA ARG A 70 12.41 -5.49 4.53
C ARG A 70 13.34 -5.03 5.65
N ILE A 71 13.19 -3.78 6.10
CA ILE A 71 13.95 -3.24 7.24
C ILE A 71 13.62 -4.04 8.51
N ALA A 72 12.34 -4.31 8.77
CA ALA A 72 11.90 -5.06 9.94
C ALA A 72 12.42 -6.51 9.95
N VAL A 73 12.40 -7.18 8.79
CA VAL A 73 12.92 -8.55 8.68
C VAL A 73 14.45 -8.59 8.81
N GLY A 74 15.15 -7.55 8.37
CA GLY A 74 16.61 -7.50 8.46
C GLY A 74 17.32 -8.41 7.44
N PRO A 75 18.66 -8.49 7.50
CA PRO A 75 19.47 -9.26 6.55
C PRO A 75 19.29 -10.76 6.70
N ASN A 76 18.99 -11.22 7.92
CA ASN A 76 18.87 -12.64 8.22
C ASN A 76 17.41 -13.09 8.07
N ARG A 77 17.02 -13.41 6.84
CA ARG A 77 15.66 -13.83 6.51
C ARG A 77 15.40 -15.27 6.92
N ILE A 78 14.54 -15.44 7.92
CA ILE A 78 14.20 -16.75 8.48
C ILE A 78 12.75 -17.08 8.15
N TRP A 79 12.56 -18.09 7.30
CA TRP A 79 11.27 -18.66 7.01
C TRP A 79 10.89 -19.70 8.07
N LYS A 80 9.62 -19.68 8.46
CA LYS A 80 9.03 -20.61 9.43
C LYS A 80 7.74 -21.20 8.87
N TRP A 81 7.42 -22.41 9.30
CA TRP A 81 6.15 -23.09 9.04
C TRP A 81 5.47 -23.43 10.36
N PHE A 82 4.15 -23.44 10.38
CA PHE A 82 3.39 -23.74 11.59
C PHE A 82 3.18 -25.24 11.73
N ASP A 83 3.59 -25.79 12.87
CA ASP A 83 3.38 -27.19 13.22
C ASP A 83 2.13 -27.34 14.07
N ASP A 84 1.07 -27.87 13.46
CA ASP A 84 -0.23 -28.08 14.11
C ASP A 84 -0.14 -29.01 15.33
N SER A 85 0.84 -29.94 15.34
CA SER A 85 0.98 -30.91 16.43
C SER A 85 1.57 -30.30 17.70
N SER A 86 2.51 -29.37 17.56
CA SER A 86 3.15 -28.67 18.68
C SER A 86 2.56 -27.28 18.94
N GLY A 87 1.76 -26.75 18.01
CA GLY A 87 1.22 -25.39 18.05
C GLY A 87 2.30 -24.31 17.92
N ARG A 88 3.47 -24.63 17.34
CA ARG A 88 4.63 -23.74 17.30
C ARG A 88 5.09 -23.48 15.87
N TRP A 89 5.71 -22.31 15.68
CA TRP A 89 6.42 -21.97 14.45
C TRP A 89 7.80 -22.63 14.43
N CYS A 90 8.03 -23.49 13.45
CA CYS A 90 9.28 -24.20 13.25
C CYS A 90 10.10 -23.57 12.12
N LYS A 91 11.41 -23.45 12.32
CA LYS A 91 12.33 -22.96 11.27
C LYS A 91 12.49 -24.02 10.19
N TYR A 92 12.67 -23.60 8.95
CA TYR A 92 13.18 -24.48 7.91
C TYR A 92 14.65 -24.83 8.15
N SER A 93 15.12 -25.92 7.53
CA SER A 93 16.55 -26.18 7.43
C SER A 93 17.24 -25.06 6.66
N THR A 94 18.54 -24.83 6.92
CA THR A 94 19.30 -23.74 6.26
C THR A 94 19.19 -23.80 4.74
N HIS A 95 19.31 -24.99 4.15
CA HIS A 95 19.19 -25.19 2.71
C HIS A 95 17.81 -24.78 2.18
N ASN A 96 16.73 -25.30 2.78
CA ASN A 96 15.37 -25.01 2.33
C ASN A 96 15.01 -23.54 2.58
N ASN A 97 15.49 -22.95 3.67
CA ASN A 97 15.31 -21.53 3.96
C ASN A 97 15.90 -20.67 2.83
N THR A 98 17.14 -20.96 2.40
CA THR A 98 17.78 -20.25 1.29
C THR A 98 17.02 -20.43 -0.02
N THR A 99 16.61 -21.66 -0.36
CA THR A 99 15.82 -21.92 -1.58
C THR A 99 14.50 -21.14 -1.59
N ILE A 100 13.77 -21.14 -0.47
CA ILE A 100 12.50 -20.42 -0.35
C ILE A 100 12.74 -18.91 -0.47
N ASP A 101 13.76 -18.38 0.22
CA ASP A 101 14.04 -16.96 0.23
C ASP A 101 14.51 -16.41 -1.12
N GLU A 102 15.34 -17.16 -1.84
CA GLU A 102 15.80 -16.79 -3.18
C GLU A 102 14.63 -16.74 -4.18
N SER A 103 13.78 -17.75 -4.20
CA SER A 103 12.58 -17.78 -5.04
C SER A 103 11.62 -16.63 -4.70
N TYR A 104 11.39 -16.37 -3.41
CA TYR A 104 10.56 -15.24 -2.97
C TYR A 104 11.17 -13.90 -3.41
N SER A 105 12.49 -13.73 -3.27
CA SER A 105 13.19 -12.50 -3.62
C SER A 105 13.16 -12.22 -5.12
N LYS A 106 13.18 -13.27 -5.95
CA LYS A 106 13.00 -13.18 -7.40
C LYS A 106 11.56 -12.81 -7.81
N GLY A 107 10.61 -12.86 -6.90
CA GLY A 107 9.19 -12.58 -7.18
C GLY A 107 8.45 -13.75 -7.82
N GLU A 108 8.95 -14.98 -7.63
CA GLU A 108 8.22 -16.18 -8.05
C GLU A 108 6.90 -16.29 -7.26
N SER A 109 5.89 -16.96 -7.83
CA SER A 109 4.58 -17.14 -7.17
C SER A 109 4.55 -18.35 -6.23
N TYR A 110 5.43 -19.33 -6.46
CA TYR A 110 5.62 -20.50 -5.62
C TYR A 110 7.04 -21.06 -5.77
N VAL A 111 7.45 -21.91 -4.83
CA VAL A 111 8.71 -22.67 -4.86
C VAL A 111 8.46 -24.12 -4.48
N ARG A 112 9.20 -25.06 -5.06
CA ARG A 112 9.20 -26.47 -4.67
C ARG A 112 10.51 -26.83 -3.98
N PHE A 113 10.44 -27.61 -2.91
CA PHE A 113 11.61 -28.12 -2.20
C PHE A 113 11.33 -29.49 -1.59
N GLN A 114 12.39 -30.16 -1.17
CA GLN A 114 12.31 -31.46 -0.51
C GLN A 114 12.73 -31.35 0.96
N ALA A 115 11.98 -31.99 1.85
CA ALA A 115 12.38 -32.12 3.25
C ALA A 115 12.27 -33.59 3.67
N GLY A 116 13.43 -34.20 3.98
CA GLY A 116 13.54 -35.64 4.14
C GLY A 116 13.17 -36.37 2.84
N ARG A 117 12.18 -37.26 2.90
CA ARG A 117 11.71 -38.04 1.74
C ARG A 117 10.50 -37.42 1.01
N ARG A 118 9.92 -36.35 1.54
CA ARG A 118 8.66 -35.76 1.05
C ARG A 118 8.91 -34.48 0.26
N LYS A 119 8.07 -34.26 -0.75
CA LYS A 119 8.06 -33.03 -1.57
C LYS A 119 7.03 -32.04 -1.06
N TYR A 120 7.45 -30.77 -0.99
CA TYR A 120 6.62 -29.67 -0.57
C TYR A 120 6.70 -28.53 -1.58
N SER A 121 5.63 -27.75 -1.64
CA SER A 121 5.61 -26.46 -2.33
C SER A 121 5.18 -25.37 -1.37
N VAL A 122 5.77 -24.18 -1.48
CA VAL A 122 5.30 -22.98 -0.78
C VAL A 122 4.70 -22.04 -1.81
N GLN A 123 3.43 -21.68 -1.60
CA GLN A 123 2.73 -20.67 -2.39
C GLN A 123 2.82 -19.32 -1.68
N PHE A 124 3.51 -18.37 -2.29
CA PHE A 124 3.78 -17.08 -1.65
C PHE A 124 2.54 -16.17 -1.61
N GLY A 125 1.64 -16.28 -2.59
CA GLY A 125 0.41 -15.48 -2.61
C GLY A 125 -0.55 -15.78 -1.47
N THR A 126 -0.59 -17.03 -0.99
CA THR A 126 -1.45 -17.47 0.12
C THR A 126 -0.67 -17.70 1.42
N MET A 127 0.67 -17.63 1.38
CA MET A 127 1.57 -17.94 2.48
C MET A 127 1.28 -19.33 3.08
N ILE A 128 1.17 -20.34 2.21
CA ILE A 128 0.89 -21.73 2.58
C ILE A 128 1.95 -22.68 2.00
N GLN A 129 2.46 -23.57 2.84
CA GLN A 129 3.14 -24.79 2.43
C GLN A 129 2.11 -25.88 2.14
N LEU A 130 2.25 -26.53 0.98
CA LEU A 130 1.48 -27.69 0.55
C LEU A 130 2.41 -28.91 0.50
N ASN A 131 1.98 -30.02 1.10
CA ASN A 131 2.59 -31.32 0.88
C ASN A 131 2.05 -31.91 -0.44
N GLU A 132 2.92 -32.16 -1.41
CA GLU A 132 2.50 -32.60 -2.75
C GLU A 132 1.96 -34.03 -2.79
N GLU A 133 2.29 -34.87 -1.80
CA GLU A 133 1.84 -36.26 -1.73
C GLU A 133 0.48 -36.40 -1.03
N THR A 134 0.26 -35.62 0.03
CA THR A 134 -0.93 -35.75 0.90
C THR A 134 -1.93 -34.62 0.74
N GLY A 135 -1.56 -33.52 0.09
CA GLY A 135 -2.39 -32.31 0.01
C GLY A 135 -2.47 -31.51 1.32
N ASN A 136 -1.76 -31.92 2.37
CA ASN A 136 -1.78 -31.21 3.66
C ASN A 136 -1.22 -29.80 3.53
N ARG A 137 -1.93 -28.82 4.11
CA ARG A 137 -1.64 -27.39 4.00
C ARG A 137 -1.23 -26.85 5.36
N ARG A 138 -0.11 -26.13 5.42
CA ARG A 138 0.41 -25.49 6.64
C ARG A 138 0.73 -24.03 6.38
N PRO A 139 0.37 -23.11 7.29
CA PRO A 139 0.80 -21.73 7.19
C PRO A 139 2.33 -21.59 7.18
N VAL A 140 2.83 -20.61 6.41
CA VAL A 140 4.23 -20.20 6.44
C VAL A 140 4.36 -18.71 6.69
N MET A 141 5.50 -18.29 7.22
CA MET A 141 5.81 -16.88 7.41
C MET A 141 7.29 -16.59 7.21
N LEU A 142 7.58 -15.38 6.73
CA LEU A 142 8.90 -14.77 6.85
C LEU A 142 8.96 -14.08 8.23
N ALA A 143 9.79 -14.59 9.12
CA ALA A 143 9.84 -14.13 10.51
C ALA A 143 10.56 -12.78 10.62
N ILE A 144 9.96 -11.88 11.40
CA ILE A 144 10.64 -10.70 11.92
C ILE A 144 11.52 -11.17 13.08
N PRO A 145 12.85 -10.95 13.05
CA PRO A 145 13.75 -11.38 14.11
C PRO A 145 13.28 -10.85 15.47
N THR A 146 12.99 -11.76 16.39
CA THR A 146 12.65 -11.45 17.78
C THR A 146 13.88 -11.66 18.66
N ALA A 147 13.91 -11.04 19.85
CA ALA A 147 15.07 -11.14 20.76
C ALA A 147 15.46 -12.59 21.10
N GLU A 148 14.50 -13.52 21.11
CA GLU A 148 14.69 -14.96 21.36
C GLU A 148 15.37 -15.70 20.21
N ASP A 149 15.29 -15.19 18.97
CA ASP A 149 15.96 -15.75 17.80
C ASP A 149 17.43 -15.34 17.72
N LYS A 150 17.90 -14.46 18.61
CA LYS A 150 19.31 -14.07 18.71
C LYS A 150 20.11 -15.13 19.48
N PRO A 151 21.13 -15.77 18.87
CA PRO A 151 22.00 -16.66 19.61
C PRO A 151 22.75 -15.87 20.71
N PRO A 152 22.88 -16.42 21.93
CA PRO A 152 23.61 -15.75 23.01
C PRO A 152 25.07 -15.55 22.58
N GLY A 153 25.49 -14.29 22.42
CA GLY A 153 26.89 -13.94 22.19
C GLY A 153 27.25 -13.39 20.80
N LYS A 154 26.35 -13.40 19.79
CA LYS A 154 26.60 -12.63 18.55
C LYS A 154 26.06 -11.21 18.71
N LYS A 155 26.95 -10.26 19.04
CA LYS A 155 26.70 -8.85 18.73
C LYS A 155 26.52 -8.76 17.21
N ASP A 156 25.35 -8.30 16.76
CA ASP A 156 25.15 -7.93 15.36
C ASP A 156 26.33 -7.03 14.96
N SER A 157 27.21 -7.49 14.06
CA SER A 157 28.30 -6.68 13.56
C SER A 157 27.67 -5.43 12.93
N LYS A 158 27.99 -4.24 13.45
CA LYS A 158 27.50 -2.96 12.93
C LYS A 158 27.67 -2.88 11.41
N GLU A 159 28.78 -3.42 10.90
CA GLU A 159 29.09 -3.51 9.47
C GLU A 159 28.04 -4.27 8.64
N THR A 160 27.49 -5.40 9.11
CA THR A 160 26.45 -6.16 8.36
C THR A 160 25.11 -5.43 8.32
N ASN A 161 24.75 -4.71 9.39
CA ASN A 161 23.52 -3.93 9.42
C ASN A 161 23.64 -2.64 8.58
N GLU A 162 24.81 -2.01 8.57
CA GLU A 162 25.09 -0.85 7.71
C GLU A 162 25.13 -1.25 6.24
N THR A 163 25.80 -2.35 5.89
CA THR A 163 25.86 -2.87 4.51
C THR A 163 24.47 -3.26 4.00
N PHE A 164 23.65 -3.92 4.82
CA PHE A 164 22.28 -4.29 4.46
C PHE A 164 21.36 -3.06 4.33
N SER A 165 21.52 -2.08 5.21
CA SER A 165 20.78 -0.82 5.10
C SER A 165 21.14 -0.08 3.81
N GLU A 166 22.43 -0.07 3.44
CA GLU A 166 22.90 0.47 2.17
C GLU A 166 22.46 -0.36 0.96
N GLU A 167 22.37 -1.69 1.06
CA GLU A 167 21.85 -2.55 0.01
C GLU A 167 20.34 -2.36 -0.21
N ILE A 168 19.54 -2.23 0.85
CA ILE A 168 18.13 -1.84 0.74
C ILE A 168 18.05 -0.46 0.10
N LYS A 169 18.80 0.52 0.61
CA LYS A 169 18.85 1.85 0.00
C LYS A 169 19.25 1.77 -1.46
N ARG A 170 20.18 0.87 -1.84
CA ARG A 170 20.64 0.65 -3.22
C ARG A 170 19.66 -0.10 -4.08
N GLU A 171 18.94 -1.09 -3.59
CA GLU A 171 17.97 -1.86 -4.38
C GLU A 171 16.73 -1.01 -4.64
N PHE A 172 16.27 -0.29 -3.61
CA PHE A 172 15.29 0.76 -3.80
C PHE A 172 15.88 1.90 -4.64
N SER A 173 17.17 2.25 -4.51
CA SER A 173 17.81 3.26 -5.38
C SER A 173 18.09 2.80 -6.81
N VAL A 174 18.14 1.50 -7.07
CA VAL A 174 18.26 0.89 -8.41
C VAL A 174 16.88 0.83 -9.05
N LEU A 175 15.82 0.59 -8.28
CA LEU A 175 14.45 0.99 -8.66
C LEU A 175 14.34 2.52 -8.92
N THR A 176 15.28 3.30 -8.37
CA THR A 176 15.41 4.78 -8.48
C THR A 176 16.44 5.22 -9.54
N LYS A 177 17.01 4.30 -10.35
CA LYS A 177 17.74 4.71 -11.57
C LYS A 177 16.79 5.27 -12.65
N MET A 178 15.49 5.13 -12.44
CA MET A 178 14.47 6.06 -12.91
C MET A 178 14.20 7.03 -11.75
N ASP A 179 14.60 8.30 -11.88
CA ASP A 179 14.64 9.27 -10.78
C ASP A 179 13.44 9.26 -9.82
N GLY A 180 13.74 9.14 -8.53
CA GLY A 180 12.84 9.42 -7.40
C GLY A 180 12.30 8.19 -6.66
N TYR A 181 12.66 8.05 -5.37
CA TYR A 181 11.76 7.47 -4.37
C TYR A 181 10.38 8.07 -4.63
N LEU A 182 9.30 7.28 -4.66
CA LEU A 182 7.96 7.85 -4.82
C LEU A 182 7.49 8.36 -3.46
N PRO A 183 7.70 9.64 -3.08
CA PRO A 183 7.17 10.14 -1.82
C PRO A 183 5.66 9.96 -1.86
N GLY A 184 5.03 9.70 -0.71
CA GLY A 184 3.58 9.86 -0.63
C GLY A 184 3.23 11.32 -0.82
N LEU A 185 1.94 11.63 -0.91
CA LEU A 185 1.51 13.02 -0.84
C LEU A 185 2.08 13.69 0.43
N PRO A 186 2.66 14.90 0.32
CA PRO A 186 3.16 15.60 1.48
C PRO A 186 1.99 15.96 2.40
N HIS A 187 2.28 16.12 3.69
CA HIS A 187 1.27 16.33 4.72
C HIS A 187 0.31 17.48 4.36
N ASP A 188 0.85 18.64 3.96
CA ASP A 188 0.07 19.81 3.54
C ASP A 188 -0.87 19.52 2.36
N SER A 189 -0.42 18.71 1.39
CA SER A 189 -1.26 18.33 0.25
C SER A 189 -2.36 17.36 0.62
N ILE A 190 -2.10 16.43 1.55
CA ILE A 190 -3.13 15.52 2.07
C ILE A 190 -4.21 16.33 2.77
N GLU A 191 -3.81 17.32 3.59
CA GLU A 191 -4.75 18.21 4.24
C GLU A 191 -5.62 18.98 3.23
N ILE A 192 -5.00 19.57 2.21
CA ILE A 192 -5.73 20.27 1.13
C ILE A 192 -6.72 19.34 0.42
N VAL A 193 -6.29 18.12 0.09
CA VAL A 193 -7.15 17.13 -0.58
C VAL A 193 -8.36 16.80 0.29
N ILE A 194 -8.15 16.54 1.58
CA ILE A 194 -9.24 16.27 2.53
C ILE A 194 -10.19 17.48 2.59
N SER A 195 -9.67 18.69 2.75
CA SER A 195 -10.47 19.93 2.73
C SER A 195 -11.31 20.10 1.47
N CYS A 196 -10.72 19.83 0.30
CA CYS A 196 -11.43 19.96 -0.97
C CYS A 196 -12.51 18.89 -1.11
N LEU A 197 -12.17 17.62 -0.88
CA LEU A 197 -13.11 16.52 -1.04
C LEU A 197 -14.24 16.58 -0.01
N SER A 198 -13.95 16.90 1.25
CA SER A 198 -14.96 17.19 2.29
C SER A 198 -15.94 18.27 1.82
N SER A 199 -15.43 19.32 1.17
CA SER A 199 -16.28 20.41 0.66
C SER A 199 -17.13 19.98 -0.52
N PHE A 200 -16.57 19.19 -1.45
CA PHE A 200 -17.27 18.67 -2.63
C PHE A 200 -18.44 17.75 -2.28
N LEU A 201 -18.38 17.06 -1.14
CA LEU A 201 -19.51 16.29 -0.62
C LEU A 201 -20.75 17.14 -0.29
N SER A 202 -20.60 18.47 -0.22
CA SER A 202 -21.75 19.40 -0.03
C SER A 202 -22.53 19.64 -1.32
N ILE A 203 -22.03 19.17 -2.46
CA ILE A 203 -22.60 19.36 -3.80
C ILE A 203 -23.03 17.98 -4.31
N PRO A 204 -24.10 17.86 -5.11
CA PRO A 204 -24.46 16.60 -5.77
C PRO A 204 -23.35 16.17 -6.75
N LEU A 205 -22.50 15.25 -6.31
CA LEU A 205 -21.50 14.60 -7.14
C LEU A 205 -22.12 13.44 -7.91
N ASN A 206 -21.68 13.26 -9.15
CA ASN A 206 -22.00 12.04 -9.89
C ASN A 206 -21.39 10.80 -9.18
N PRO A 207 -21.96 9.61 -9.40
CA PRO A 207 -21.51 8.37 -8.76
C PRO A 207 -20.00 8.10 -8.88
N ASP A 208 -19.42 8.35 -10.06
CA ASP A 208 -18.01 8.09 -10.34
C ASP A 208 -17.07 9.02 -9.57
N ALA A 209 -17.39 10.32 -9.50
CA ALA A 209 -16.56 11.27 -8.75
C ALA A 209 -16.70 11.07 -7.25
N LEU A 210 -17.90 10.75 -6.77
CA LEU A 210 -18.08 10.42 -5.35
C LEU A 210 -17.30 9.14 -5.01
N HIS A 211 -17.37 8.10 -5.85
CA HIS A 211 -16.61 6.88 -5.64
C HIS A 211 -15.11 7.15 -5.60
N ALA A 212 -14.58 7.88 -6.59
CA ALA A 212 -13.18 8.26 -6.64
C ALA A 212 -12.75 9.07 -5.41
N ALA A 213 -13.55 10.08 -5.02
CA ALA A 213 -13.31 10.88 -3.82
C ALA A 213 -13.25 10.02 -2.56
N MET A 214 -14.22 9.12 -2.38
CA MET A 214 -14.27 8.27 -1.21
C MET A 214 -13.16 7.22 -1.17
N ARG A 215 -12.73 6.69 -2.33
CA ARG A 215 -11.54 5.81 -2.40
C ARG A 215 -10.30 6.52 -1.86
N LEU A 216 -10.06 7.75 -2.32
CA LEU A 216 -8.90 8.54 -1.90
C LEU A 216 -9.01 8.94 -0.42
N VAL A 217 -10.16 9.47 0.01
CA VAL A 217 -10.40 9.84 1.43
C VAL A 217 -10.12 8.64 2.33
N LEU A 218 -10.72 7.48 2.04
CA LEU A 218 -10.49 6.28 2.85
C LEU A 218 -9.04 5.84 2.90
N ARG A 219 -8.27 6.01 1.82
CA ARG A 219 -6.83 5.70 1.81
C ARG A 219 -6.06 6.65 2.73
N LEU A 220 -6.36 7.94 2.67
CA LEU A 220 -5.70 8.98 3.45
C LEU A 220 -6.07 8.88 4.94
N THR A 221 -7.35 8.65 5.26
CA THR A 221 -7.84 8.53 6.64
C THR A 221 -7.46 7.22 7.33
N ARG A 222 -6.66 6.34 6.69
CA ARG A 222 -6.01 5.22 7.40
C ARG A 222 -5.02 5.71 8.47
N GLN A 223 -4.54 6.95 8.35
CA GLN A 223 -3.78 7.62 9.41
C GLN A 223 -4.74 8.45 10.26
N HIS A 224 -4.61 8.30 11.58
CA HIS A 224 -5.54 8.90 12.55
C HIS A 224 -5.70 10.42 12.39
N GLN A 225 -4.59 11.15 12.22
CA GLN A 225 -4.60 12.62 12.06
C GLN A 225 -5.53 13.11 10.93
N TYR A 226 -5.56 12.38 9.81
CA TYR A 226 -6.35 12.72 8.64
C TYR A 226 -7.82 12.32 8.80
N ALA A 227 -8.08 11.24 9.53
CA ALA A 227 -9.44 10.88 9.91
C ALA A 227 -10.09 11.95 10.81
N VAL A 228 -9.33 12.48 11.77
CA VAL A 228 -9.79 13.56 12.65
C VAL A 228 -10.14 14.80 11.81
N LYS A 229 -9.23 15.25 10.93
CA LYS A 229 -9.47 16.40 10.05
C LYS A 229 -10.72 16.23 9.17
N PHE A 230 -10.91 15.05 8.57
CA PHE A 230 -12.09 14.78 7.73
C PHE A 230 -13.40 14.89 8.52
N VAL A 231 -13.41 14.47 9.79
CA VAL A 231 -14.56 14.59 10.68
C VAL A 231 -14.79 16.05 11.10
N GLU A 232 -13.72 16.77 11.48
CA GLU A 232 -13.78 18.18 11.88
C GLU A 232 -14.33 19.08 10.76
N GLU A 233 -14.02 18.78 9.51
CA GLU A 233 -14.54 19.50 8.35
C GLU A 233 -15.97 19.12 7.96
N GLY A 234 -16.62 18.25 8.73
CA GLY A 234 -17.99 17.79 8.50
C GLY A 234 -18.14 16.75 7.39
N GLY A 235 -17.04 16.15 6.92
CA GLY A 235 -17.08 15.15 5.85
C GLY A 235 -17.97 13.96 6.19
N ALA A 236 -17.86 13.41 7.41
CA ALA A 236 -18.69 12.30 7.87
C ALA A 236 -20.19 12.67 7.93
N GLN A 237 -20.53 13.88 8.40
CA GLN A 237 -21.91 14.35 8.45
C GLN A 237 -22.50 14.50 7.05
N ARG A 238 -21.74 15.04 6.10
CA ARG A 238 -22.17 15.20 4.70
C ARG A 238 -22.42 13.86 4.00
N LEU A 239 -21.66 12.82 4.34
CA LEU A 239 -21.90 11.48 3.82
C LEU A 239 -23.26 10.91 4.26
N LEU A 240 -23.70 11.21 5.48
CA LEU A 240 -25.01 10.77 5.99
C LEU A 240 -26.17 11.52 5.30
N THR A 241 -25.90 12.68 4.70
CA THR A 241 -26.90 13.48 3.97
C THR A 241 -26.93 13.21 2.47
N LEU A 242 -26.13 12.27 1.96
CA LEU A 242 -26.12 11.92 0.54
C LEU A 242 -27.46 11.33 0.10
N THR A 243 -27.89 11.69 -1.11
CA THR A 243 -29.11 11.17 -1.73
C THR A 243 -28.81 9.92 -2.56
N LEU A 244 -29.87 9.18 -2.92
CA LEU A 244 -29.79 7.99 -3.80
C LEU A 244 -29.19 8.29 -5.18
N GLU A 245 -29.26 9.54 -5.65
CA GLU A 245 -28.68 9.97 -6.93
C GLU A 245 -27.14 9.86 -6.95
N SER A 246 -26.51 9.87 -5.77
CA SER A 246 -25.07 9.67 -5.60
C SER A 246 -24.73 8.25 -5.13
N SER A 247 -25.58 7.25 -5.42
CA SER A 247 -25.27 5.85 -5.05
C SER A 247 -23.99 5.34 -5.72
N PHE A 248 -23.17 4.57 -5.00
CA PHE A 248 -21.98 3.90 -5.55
C PHE A 248 -21.83 2.50 -4.95
N GLN A 249 -21.17 1.59 -5.67
CA GLN A 249 -21.07 0.15 -5.34
C GLN A 249 -20.24 -0.20 -4.07
N GLY A 250 -19.79 0.79 -3.29
CA GLY A 250 -18.89 0.57 -2.17
C GLY A 250 -17.45 0.24 -2.60
N PHE A 251 -16.69 -0.38 -1.70
CA PHE A 251 -15.27 -0.69 -1.90
C PHE A 251 -15.02 -2.18 -1.78
N LEU A 252 -14.84 -2.86 -2.91
CA LEU A 252 -14.56 -4.30 -2.93
C LEU A 252 -13.06 -4.62 -2.79
N ASN A 253 -12.16 -3.70 -3.18
CA ASN A 253 -10.70 -3.90 -3.17
C ASN A 253 -9.94 -2.56 -2.92
N LEU A 254 -9.60 -2.24 -1.66
CA LEU A 254 -9.02 -0.95 -1.25
C LEU A 254 -7.54 -1.03 -0.81
#